data_AF-N2B5N6-F1
#
_entry.id   AF-N2B5N6-F1
#
_cell.length_a   1.000
_cell.length_b   1.000
_cell.length_c   1.000
_cell.angle_alpha   90.00
_cell.angle_beta   90.00
_cell.angle_gamma   90.00
#
_symmetry.space_group_name_H-M   'P 1'
#
loop_
_entity.id
_entity.type
_entity.pdbx_description
1 polymer ?
#
loop_
_entity_poly.entity_id
_entity_poly.type
_entity_poly.pdbx_seq_one_letter_code
_entity_poly.pdbx_strand_id
1 'polypeptide(L)'
;MAKDSSEYVGGDKEVEIDNNLSSNIGGDLHQVVKGEKQEHIEGSLTQNVAKDIRVSTDDEFAVNSANNLVLDTKDSMSLTATKHLRLEADSSNVEIATDYSVESGNQITHQVGETTITATSDSVIIKAGGVEVIIDSNGLVVKGGEVKSE
;
A
#
# COMPACT_ATOMS: atom_id res chain seq x y z
N MET A 1 49.77 -1.65 -14.82
CA MET A 1 48.35 -1.66 -14.39
C MET A 1 47.71 -0.43 -14.99
N ALA A 2 46.66 -0.60 -15.80
CA ALA A 2 45.80 0.53 -16.16
C ALA A 2 45.13 1.03 -14.87
N LYS A 3 45.04 2.35 -14.72
CA LYS A 3 44.51 2.99 -13.50
C LYS A 3 43.04 3.31 -13.71
N ASP A 4 42.79 4.23 -14.63
CA ASP A 4 41.45 4.74 -14.94
C ASP A 4 41.17 4.55 -16.44
N SER A 5 39.91 4.31 -16.78
CA SER A 5 39.42 4.31 -18.16
C SER A 5 38.21 5.24 -18.27
N SER A 6 38.10 5.96 -19.37
CA SER A 6 36.93 6.79 -19.67
C SER A 6 36.46 6.55 -21.09
N GLU A 7 35.15 6.68 -21.30
CA GLU A 7 34.51 6.70 -22.60
C GLU A 7 33.66 7.96 -22.68
N TYR A 8 33.74 8.67 -23.80
CA TYR A 8 32.93 9.83 -24.09
C TYR A 8 32.31 9.68 -25.47
N VAL A 9 30.98 9.71 -25.54
CA VAL A 9 30.24 9.65 -26.81
C VAL A 9 29.59 11.02 -27.01
N GLY A 10 29.96 11.69 -28.10
CA GLY A 10 29.43 13.02 -28.45
C GLY A 10 28.05 13.01 -29.11
N GLY A 11 27.55 11.83 -29.45
CA GLY A 11 26.23 11.61 -30.04
C GLY A 11 25.59 10.34 -29.46
N ASP A 12 24.77 9.67 -30.24
CA ASP A 12 24.05 8.48 -29.79
C ASP A 12 24.98 7.27 -29.66
N LYS A 13 24.68 6.40 -28.69
CA LYS A 13 25.37 5.12 -28.49
C LYS A 13 24.34 4.00 -28.50
N GLU A 14 24.54 3.02 -29.38
CA GLU A 14 23.82 1.76 -29.42
C GLU A 14 24.77 0.63 -29.04
N VAL A 15 24.28 -0.32 -28.23
CA VAL A 15 25.03 -1.52 -27.84
C VAL A 15 24.10 -2.72 -27.97
N GLU A 16 24.47 -3.64 -28.84
CA GLU A 16 23.75 -4.91 -29.06
C GLU A 16 24.62 -6.07 -28.56
N ILE A 17 24.01 -7.00 -27.83
CA ILE A 17 24.64 -8.21 -27.32
C ILE A 17 23.73 -9.38 -27.69
N ASP A 18 24.10 -10.16 -28.70
CA ASP A 18 23.29 -11.26 -29.25
C ASP A 18 23.07 -12.45 -28.29
N ASN A 19 23.81 -12.47 -27.18
CA ASN A 19 23.81 -13.56 -26.22
C ASN A 19 23.87 -12.98 -24.79
N ASN A 20 24.75 -13.49 -23.92
CA ASN A 20 24.77 -13.10 -22.52
C ASN A 20 25.66 -11.89 -22.25
N LEU A 21 25.15 -10.95 -21.45
CA LEU A 21 25.93 -9.90 -20.81
C LEU A 21 26.10 -10.23 -19.31
N SER A 22 27.36 -10.30 -18.85
CA SER A 22 27.69 -10.38 -17.43
C SER A 22 28.55 -9.18 -17.05
N SER A 23 28.15 -8.46 -16.00
CA SER A 23 28.85 -7.27 -15.50
C SER A 23 29.09 -7.39 -14.00
N ASN A 24 30.28 -7.03 -13.56
CA ASN A 24 30.66 -7.03 -12.15
C ASN A 24 31.36 -5.70 -11.83
N ILE A 25 30.81 -4.96 -10.89
CA ILE A 25 31.39 -3.71 -10.39
C ILE A 25 31.96 -3.99 -9.00
N GLY A 26 33.29 -3.96 -8.89
CA GLY A 26 33.99 -4.24 -7.62
C GLY A 26 33.85 -3.13 -6.56
N GLY A 27 33.29 -1.98 -6.93
CA GLY A 27 33.01 -0.85 -6.06
C GLY A 27 31.60 -0.31 -6.29
N ASP A 28 31.44 1.01 -6.24
CA ASP A 28 30.13 1.64 -6.36
C ASP A 28 29.74 1.91 -7.83
N LEU A 29 28.44 1.74 -8.14
CA LEU A 29 27.85 2.15 -9.41
C LEU A 29 26.98 3.39 -9.19
N HIS A 30 27.32 4.49 -9.87
CA HIS A 30 26.50 5.69 -9.93
C HIS A 30 25.99 5.89 -11.35
N GLN A 31 24.67 5.92 -11.51
CA GLN A 31 24.01 6.18 -12.79
C GLN A 31 23.10 7.39 -12.66
N VAL A 32 23.24 8.33 -13.60
CA VAL A 32 22.38 9.52 -13.69
C VAL A 32 21.80 9.56 -15.10
N VAL A 33 20.47 9.53 -15.19
CA VAL A 33 19.74 9.66 -16.45
C VAL A 33 18.98 10.98 -16.39
N LYS A 34 19.30 11.91 -17.28
CA LYS A 34 18.64 13.23 -17.33
C LYS A 34 17.29 13.19 -18.06
N GLY A 35 17.13 12.22 -18.95
CA GLY A 35 15.87 11.94 -19.62
C GLY A 35 15.18 10.74 -18.99
N GLU A 36 14.43 10.01 -19.81
CA GLU A 36 13.70 8.82 -19.41
C GLU A 36 14.59 7.57 -19.41
N LYS A 37 14.32 6.63 -18.50
CA LYS A 37 14.84 5.26 -18.54
C LYS A 37 13.65 4.31 -18.73
N GLN A 38 13.65 3.54 -19.81
CA GLN A 38 12.73 2.42 -20.02
C GLN A 38 13.51 1.10 -19.94
N GLU A 39 12.92 0.10 -19.29
CA GLU A 39 13.49 -1.23 -19.15
C GLU A 39 12.40 -2.26 -19.43
N HIS A 40 12.58 -3.06 -20.47
CA HIS A 40 11.65 -4.13 -20.86
C HIS A 40 12.36 -5.48 -20.71
N ILE A 41 11.75 -6.38 -19.94
CA ILE A 41 12.31 -7.70 -19.64
C ILE A 41 11.24 -8.73 -20.02
N GLU A 42 11.51 -9.53 -21.05
CA GLU A 42 10.60 -10.61 -21.47
C GLU A 42 10.59 -11.79 -20.48
N GLY A 43 11.73 -12.00 -19.79
CA GLY A 43 11.89 -13.00 -18.75
C GLY A 43 11.59 -12.47 -17.35
N SER A 44 12.29 -13.00 -16.35
CA SER A 44 12.17 -12.59 -14.95
C SER A 44 13.22 -11.55 -14.55
N LEU A 45 12.83 -10.60 -13.70
CA LEU A 45 13.75 -9.74 -12.95
C LEU A 45 13.89 -10.23 -11.50
N THR A 46 15.12 -10.42 -11.04
CA THR A 46 15.42 -10.71 -9.63
C THR A 46 16.40 -9.66 -9.11
N GLN A 47 16.04 -8.98 -8.01
CA GLN A 47 16.88 -8.00 -7.34
C GLN A 47 17.12 -8.43 -5.90
N ASN A 48 18.38 -8.68 -5.55
CA ASN A 48 18.80 -9.01 -4.19
C ASN A 48 19.63 -7.87 -3.64
N VAL A 49 19.12 -7.21 -2.59
CA VAL A 49 19.80 -6.07 -1.95
C VAL A 49 20.03 -6.41 -0.48
N ALA A 50 21.29 -6.36 -0.05
CA ALA A 50 21.68 -6.78 1.30
C ALA A 50 21.33 -5.76 2.40
N LYS A 51 21.02 -4.52 2.01
CA LYS A 51 20.69 -3.41 2.91
C LYS A 51 19.37 -2.79 2.46
N ASP A 52 19.39 -1.52 2.08
CA ASP A 52 18.18 -0.74 1.84
C ASP A 52 17.87 -0.60 0.35
N ILE A 53 16.57 -0.59 0.02
CA ILE A 53 16.04 -0.04 -1.22
C ILE A 53 15.24 1.20 -0.86
N ARG A 54 15.49 2.31 -1.56
CA ARG A 54 14.69 3.54 -1.45
C ARG A 54 14.23 3.94 -2.86
N VAL A 55 12.92 4.08 -3.03
CA VAL A 55 12.29 4.56 -4.28
C VAL A 55 11.51 5.81 -3.93
N SER A 56 11.64 6.85 -4.75
CA SER A 56 10.95 8.13 -4.56
C SER A 56 10.54 8.68 -5.91
N THR A 57 9.29 9.09 -6.02
CA THR A 57 8.67 9.68 -7.20
C THR A 57 7.96 10.96 -6.78
N ASP A 58 8.04 12.01 -7.59
CA ASP A 58 7.34 13.27 -7.31
C ASP A 58 5.86 13.22 -7.74
N ASP A 59 5.54 12.31 -8.65
CA ASP A 59 4.20 12.07 -9.17
C ASP A 59 3.77 10.62 -8.86
N GLU A 60 3.39 9.83 -9.85
CA GLU A 60 2.87 8.48 -9.66
C GLU A 60 3.96 7.40 -9.49
N PHE A 61 3.72 6.48 -8.55
CA PHE A 61 4.38 5.17 -8.48
C PHE A 61 3.31 4.08 -8.57
N ALA A 62 3.28 3.36 -9.69
CA ALA A 62 2.32 2.30 -9.95
C ALA A 62 2.98 0.91 -9.94
N VAL A 63 2.37 -0.04 -9.24
CA VAL A 63 2.76 -1.45 -9.23
C VAL A 63 1.59 -2.28 -9.73
N ASN A 64 1.76 -2.91 -10.89
CA ASN A 64 0.73 -3.72 -11.52
C ASN A 64 1.22 -5.17 -11.62
N SER A 65 0.50 -6.10 -11.01
CA SER A 65 0.75 -7.54 -11.11
C SER A 65 -0.50 -8.24 -11.63
N ALA A 66 -0.35 -9.09 -12.65
CA ALA A 66 -1.48 -9.84 -13.22
C ALA A 66 -1.94 -11.00 -12.32
N ASN A 67 -1.06 -11.47 -11.43
CA ASN A 67 -1.36 -12.55 -10.50
C ASN A 67 -1.30 -12.01 -9.07
N ASN A 68 -0.24 -12.36 -8.33
CA ASN A 68 -0.11 -12.00 -6.93
C ASN A 68 0.86 -10.83 -6.75
N LEU A 69 0.58 -10.00 -5.74
CA LEU A 69 1.54 -9.10 -5.12
C LEU A 69 1.72 -9.57 -3.66
N VAL A 70 2.95 -9.94 -3.29
CA VAL A 70 3.28 -10.42 -1.93
C VAL A 70 4.21 -9.42 -1.28
N LEU A 71 3.83 -8.94 -0.10
CA LEU A 71 4.64 -8.07 0.75
C LEU A 71 4.80 -8.76 2.10
N ASP A 72 6.03 -9.17 2.41
CA ASP A 72 6.37 -9.89 3.65
C ASP A 72 7.48 -9.12 4.37
N THR A 73 7.29 -8.88 5.66
CA THR A 73 8.23 -8.18 6.55
C THR A 73 8.24 -8.88 7.91
N LYS A 74 9.42 -8.93 8.53
CA LYS A 74 9.59 -9.59 9.83
C LYS A 74 9.28 -8.70 11.03
N ASP A 75 9.33 -7.39 10.85
CA ASP A 75 9.24 -6.43 11.94
C ASP A 75 8.02 -5.53 11.78
N SER A 76 8.06 -4.59 10.84
CA SER A 76 6.96 -3.64 10.62
C SER A 76 6.67 -3.37 9.16
N MET A 77 5.40 -3.05 8.88
CA MET A 77 4.88 -2.50 7.63
C MET A 77 4.08 -1.24 7.95
N SER A 78 4.26 -0.17 7.18
CA SER A 78 3.48 1.06 7.32
C SER A 78 2.95 1.53 5.97
N LEU A 79 1.71 2.02 5.97
CA LEU A 79 1.04 2.61 4.81
C LEU A 79 0.47 3.96 5.24
N THR A 80 1.02 5.04 4.71
CA THR A 80 0.66 6.41 5.12
C THR A 80 0.18 7.20 3.92
N ALA A 81 -1.04 7.74 4.00
CA ALA A 81 -1.59 8.66 3.02
C ALA A 81 -2.14 9.90 3.74
N THR A 82 -1.89 11.10 3.19
CA THR A 82 -2.31 12.36 3.80
C THR A 82 -3.73 12.79 3.43
N LYS A 83 -4.28 12.21 2.35
CA LYS A 83 -5.62 12.53 1.85
C LYS A 83 -6.55 11.31 1.85
N HIS A 84 -6.16 10.25 1.16
CA HIS A 84 -7.03 9.09 0.95
C HIS A 84 -6.23 7.80 0.85
N LEU A 85 -6.68 6.76 1.54
CA LEU A 85 -6.21 5.37 1.41
C LEU A 85 -7.42 4.49 1.05
N ARG A 86 -7.37 3.78 -0.08
CA ARG A 86 -8.42 2.85 -0.54
C ARG A 86 -7.89 1.44 -0.54
N LEU A 87 -8.65 0.50 0.00
CA LEU A 87 -8.42 -0.94 -0.13
C LEU A 87 -9.70 -1.56 -0.70
N GLU A 88 -9.58 -2.25 -1.83
CA GLU A 88 -10.72 -2.85 -2.52
C GLU A 88 -10.34 -4.25 -2.97
N ALA A 89 -11.15 -5.23 -2.57
CA ALA A 89 -10.97 -6.64 -2.86
C ALA A 89 -12.31 -7.36 -2.72
N ASP A 90 -12.44 -8.53 -3.34
CA ASP A 90 -13.61 -9.41 -3.16
C ASP A 90 -13.72 -9.90 -1.70
N SER A 91 -12.58 -10.16 -1.06
CA SER A 91 -12.50 -10.50 0.36
C SER A 91 -11.24 -9.91 1.00
N SER A 92 -11.28 -9.71 2.32
CA SER A 92 -10.14 -9.27 3.12
C SER A 92 -10.17 -9.98 4.47
N ASN A 93 -9.01 -10.45 4.91
CA ASN A 93 -8.82 -11.07 6.22
C ASN A 93 -7.72 -10.31 6.97
N VAL A 94 -7.98 -9.98 8.22
CA VAL A 94 -7.03 -9.31 9.11
C VAL A 94 -6.91 -10.16 10.38
N GLU A 95 -5.72 -10.71 10.60
CA GLU A 95 -5.40 -11.48 11.80
C GLU A 95 -4.37 -10.71 12.62
N ILE A 96 -4.75 -10.32 13.84
CA ILE A 96 -3.93 -9.52 14.74
C ILE A 96 -3.88 -10.23 16.09
N ALA A 97 -2.67 -10.53 16.56
CA ALA A 97 -2.47 -11.33 17.76
C ALA A 97 -2.71 -10.55 19.07
N THR A 98 -2.52 -9.22 19.05
CA THR A 98 -2.67 -8.36 20.22
C THR A 98 -3.79 -7.34 20.00
N ASP A 99 -3.44 -6.09 19.71
CA ASP A 99 -4.38 -4.97 19.69
C ASP A 99 -4.69 -4.53 18.26
N TYR A 100 -5.97 -4.33 17.97
CA TYR A 100 -6.43 -3.68 16.75
C TYR A 100 -7.09 -2.34 17.08
N SER A 101 -6.44 -1.25 16.71
CA SER A 101 -6.88 0.11 16.99
C SER A 101 -7.32 0.83 15.72
N VAL A 102 -8.47 1.50 15.78
CA VAL A 102 -8.98 2.39 14.73
C VAL A 102 -9.30 3.74 15.36
N GLU A 103 -8.56 4.77 14.93
CA GLU A 103 -8.75 6.14 15.39
C GLU A 103 -9.23 6.99 14.22
N SER A 104 -10.33 7.72 14.42
CA SER A 104 -10.91 8.61 13.41
C SER A 104 -11.31 9.93 14.05
N GLY A 105 -10.97 11.04 13.38
CA GLY A 105 -11.29 12.39 13.87
C GLY A 105 -12.75 12.80 13.70
N ASN A 106 -13.56 12.03 12.96
CA ASN A 106 -14.96 12.39 12.69
C ASN A 106 -15.92 11.21 12.87
N GLN A 107 -15.68 10.09 12.18
CA GLN A 107 -16.61 8.97 12.14
C GLN A 107 -15.91 7.64 11.83
N ILE A 108 -16.40 6.56 12.42
CA ILE A 108 -16.13 5.17 12.03
C ILE A 108 -17.46 4.56 11.59
N THR A 109 -17.47 3.89 10.43
CA THR A 109 -18.65 3.20 9.90
C THR A 109 -18.30 1.77 9.52
N HIS A 110 -19.04 0.82 10.08
CA HIS A 110 -19.06 -0.58 9.64
C HIS A 110 -20.39 -0.83 8.92
N GLN A 111 -20.33 -1.27 7.65
CA GLN A 111 -21.50 -1.45 6.80
C GLN A 111 -21.51 -2.87 6.22
N VAL A 112 -22.65 -3.56 6.34
CA VAL A 112 -22.92 -4.85 5.68
C VAL A 112 -24.29 -4.78 5.01
N GLY A 113 -24.34 -4.66 3.68
CA GLY A 113 -25.60 -4.41 2.97
C GLY A 113 -26.23 -3.10 3.45
N GLU A 114 -27.43 -3.16 4.03
CA GLU A 114 -28.10 -2.01 4.67
C GLU A 114 -27.81 -1.88 6.18
N THR A 115 -27.21 -2.89 6.81
CA THR A 115 -26.90 -2.90 8.24
C THR A 115 -25.67 -2.06 8.55
N THR A 116 -25.80 -1.07 9.44
CA THR A 116 -24.71 -0.15 9.83
C THR A 116 -24.43 -0.16 11.32
N ILE A 117 -23.16 0.00 11.68
CA ILE A 117 -22.73 0.54 12.97
C ILE A 117 -21.92 1.80 12.67
N THR A 118 -22.36 2.93 13.21
CA THR A 118 -21.72 4.22 13.00
C THR A 118 -21.38 4.85 14.35
N ALA A 119 -20.10 5.13 14.58
CA ALA A 119 -19.61 5.85 15.75
C ALA A 119 -19.11 7.24 15.34
N THR A 120 -19.50 8.25 16.11
CA THR A 120 -19.02 9.63 16.03
C THR A 120 -18.45 10.03 17.39
N SER A 121 -17.98 11.28 17.55
CA SER A 121 -17.52 11.76 18.87
C SER A 121 -18.61 11.73 19.95
N ASP A 122 -19.87 11.89 19.55
CA ASP A 122 -20.98 12.19 20.48
C ASP A 122 -22.05 11.10 20.51
N SER A 123 -22.00 10.13 19.59
CA SER A 123 -23.02 9.09 19.47
C SER A 123 -22.54 7.80 18.81
N VAL A 124 -23.24 6.72 19.13
CA VAL A 124 -23.17 5.43 18.44
C VAL A 124 -24.56 5.07 17.92
N ILE A 125 -24.66 4.73 16.64
CA ILE A 125 -25.91 4.39 15.96
C ILE A 125 -25.78 3.02 15.31
N ILE A 126 -26.70 2.10 15.61
CA ILE A 126 -26.79 0.78 15.00
C ILE A 126 -28.12 0.69 14.23
N LYS A 127 -28.06 0.33 12.95
CA LYS A 127 -29.25 0.11 12.11
C LYS A 127 -29.22 -1.29 11.54
N ALA A 128 -30.28 -2.06 11.76
CA ALA A 128 -30.41 -3.42 11.24
C ALA A 128 -31.89 -3.81 11.15
N GLY A 129 -32.31 -4.41 10.02
CA GLY A 129 -33.65 -5.00 9.89
C GLY A 129 -34.82 -4.03 10.15
N GLY A 130 -34.65 -2.73 9.85
CA GLY A 130 -35.64 -1.69 10.12
C GLY A 130 -35.64 -1.12 11.56
N VAL A 131 -34.77 -1.60 12.44
CA VAL A 131 -34.56 -1.09 13.80
C VAL A 131 -33.38 -0.12 13.81
N GLU A 132 -33.50 0.96 14.60
CA GLU A 132 -32.42 1.91 14.88
C GLU A 132 -32.20 2.01 16.39
N VAL A 133 -30.97 1.78 16.84
CA VAL A 133 -30.50 1.97 18.23
C VAL A 133 -29.55 3.16 18.25
N ILE A 134 -29.76 4.10 19.16
CA ILE A 134 -28.96 5.32 19.33
C ILE A 134 -28.50 5.39 20.77
N ILE A 135 -27.20 5.58 20.97
CA ILE A 135 -26.59 5.91 22.26
C ILE A 135 -25.94 7.28 22.11
N ASP A 136 -26.38 8.25 22.91
CA ASP A 136 -25.84 9.61 22.95
C ASP A 136 -25.94 10.20 24.36
N SER A 137 -25.72 11.51 24.50
CA SER A 137 -25.81 12.22 25.79
C SER A 137 -27.19 12.21 26.43
N ASN A 138 -28.25 11.88 25.70
CA ASN A 138 -29.62 11.72 26.21
C ASN A 138 -29.91 10.27 26.66
N GLY A 139 -28.97 9.34 26.47
CA GLY A 139 -29.08 7.94 26.89
C GLY A 139 -29.24 6.98 25.71
N LEU A 140 -30.03 5.94 25.90
CA LEU A 140 -30.28 4.88 24.91
C LEU A 140 -31.70 4.97 24.36
N VAL A 141 -31.84 5.05 23.04
CA VAL A 141 -33.13 5.08 22.33
C VAL A 141 -33.19 3.95 21.31
N VAL A 142 -34.31 3.22 21.29
CA VAL A 142 -34.61 2.19 20.28
C VAL A 142 -35.86 2.60 19.51
N LYS A 143 -35.76 2.61 18.18
CA LYS A 143 -36.87 2.93 17.26
C LYS A 143 -37.19 1.73 16.38
N GLY A 144 -38.48 1.49 16.15
CA GLY A 144 -38.97 0.41 15.28
C GLY A 144 -38.84 -1.01 15.86
N GLY A 145 -38.27 -1.14 17.06
CA GLY A 145 -38.09 -2.41 17.76
C GLY A 145 -38.60 -2.36 19.21
N GLU A 146 -38.66 -3.52 19.85
CA GLU A 146 -39.02 -3.66 21.26
C GLU A 146 -37.76 -3.68 22.14
N VAL A 147 -37.83 -3.07 23.33
CA VAL A 147 -36.82 -3.24 24.38
C VAL A 147 -37.38 -4.24 25.39
N LYS A 148 -36.69 -5.37 25.56
CA LYS A 148 -37.03 -6.39 26.57
C LYS A 148 -35.95 -6.38 27.65
N SER A 149 -36.36 -6.32 28.92
CA SER A 149 -35.48 -6.59 30.06
C SER A 149 -35.76 -8.00 30.57
N GLU A 150 -34.73 -8.85 30.63
CA GLU A 150 -34.78 -10.14 31.34
C GLU A 150 -34.40 -9.97 32.82
#